data_AF-A0A7U9R3A9-F1
#
_entry.id   AF-A0A7U9R3A9-F1
#
_cell.length_a   1.000
_cell.length_b   1.000
_cell.length_c   1.000
_cell.angle_alpha   90.00
_cell.angle_beta   90.00
_cell.angle_gamma   90.00
#
_symmetry.space_group_name_H-M   'P 1'
#
loop_
_entity.id
_entity.type
_entity.pdbx_description
1 polymer ?
#
loop_
_entity_poly.entity_id
_entity_poly.type
_entity_poly.pdbx_seq_one_letter_code
_entity_poly.pdbx_strand_id
1 'polypeptide(L)' 'MKDYIEERAVEIAYYIIENKATVRQTAKAFGVSKSTIHIDVTK' A
#
# COMPACT_ATOMS: atom_id res chain seq x y z
N MET A 1 -5.83 -17.30 -3.40
CA MET A 1 -4.60 -16.75 -4.05
C MET A 1 -4.74 -15.26 -4.38
N LYS A 2 -5.96 -14.73 -4.60
CA LYS A 2 -6.22 -13.28 -4.67
C LYS A 2 -6.37 -12.61 -3.30
N ASP A 3 -6.67 -13.38 -2.28
CA ASP A 3 -6.96 -12.90 -0.92
C ASP A 3 -5.78 -12.11 -0.32
N TYR A 4 -4.54 -12.53 -0.62
CA TYR A 4 -3.31 -11.85 -0.18
C TYR A 4 -3.17 -10.42 -0.74
N ILE A 5 -3.71 -10.15 -1.95
CA ILE A 5 -3.61 -8.81 -2.56
C ILE A 5 -4.60 -7.87 -1.91
N GLU A 6 -5.81 -8.36 -1.61
CA GLU A 6 -6.85 -7.58 -0.93
C GLU A 6 -6.43 -7.26 0.51
N GLU A 7 -5.92 -8.24 1.25
CA GLU A 7 -5.38 -8.03 2.60
C GLU A 7 -4.26 -6.98 2.61
N ARG A 8 -3.35 -7.05 1.64
CA ARG A 8 -2.25 -6.08 1.51
C ARG A 8 -2.76 -4.67 1.18
N ALA A 9 -3.75 -4.54 0.31
CA ALA A 9 -4.33 -3.24 -0.03
C ALA A 9 -4.97 -2.57 1.19
N VAL A 10 -5.67 -3.36 2.01
CA VAL A 10 -6.27 -2.91 3.28
C VAL A 10 -5.19 -2.46 4.26
N GLU A 11 -4.12 -3.25 4.43
CA GLU A 11 -3.01 -2.94 5.34
C GLU A 11 -2.28 -1.65 4.94
N ILE A 12 -2.02 -1.47 3.63
CA ILE A 12 -1.46 -0.24 3.05
C ILE A 12 -2.38 0.96 3.31
N ALA A 13 -3.69 0.79 3.13
CA ALA A 13 -4.66 1.86 3.36
C ALA A 13 -4.69 2.31 4.82
N TYR A 14 -4.71 1.36 5.76
CA TYR A 14 -4.62 1.66 7.19
C TYR A 14 -3.33 2.42 7.52
N TYR A 15 -2.18 1.94 7.03
CA TYR A 15 -0.90 2.61 7.25
C TYR A 15 -0.92 4.06 6.74
N ILE A 16 -1.45 4.29 5.53
CA ILE A 16 -1.55 5.63 4.93
C ILE A 16 -2.41 6.56 5.79
N ILE A 17 -3.56 6.08 6.28
CA ILE A 17 -4.48 6.88 7.08
C ILE A 17 -3.88 7.19 8.45
N GLU A 18 -3.36 6.19 9.16
CA GLU A 18 -2.80 6.34 10.50
C GLU A 18 -1.58 7.26 10.52
N ASN A 19 -0.69 7.10 9.54
CA ASN A 19 0.57 7.86 9.47
C ASN A 19 0.45 9.14 8.64
N LYS A 20 -0.72 9.41 8.03
CA LYS A 20 -0.91 10.44 7.00
C LYS A 20 0.18 10.39 5.93
N ALA A 21 0.59 9.18 5.57
CA ALA A 21 1.74 8.92 4.71
C ALA A 21 1.35 9.03 3.23
N THR A 22 2.25 9.58 2.42
CA THR A 22 2.08 9.56 0.96
C THR A 22 2.41 8.18 0.39
N VAL A 23 1.86 7.87 -0.79
CA VAL A 23 2.17 6.62 -1.55
C VAL A 23 3.67 6.35 -1.67
N ARG A 24 4.50 7.40 -1.81
CA ARG A 24 5.96 7.27 -1.91
C ARG A 24 6.60 6.89 -0.56
N GLN A 25 6.11 7.45 0.54
CA GLN A 25 6.59 7.12 1.88
C GLN A 25 6.18 5.70 2.25
N THR A 26 4.94 5.31 1.97
CA THR A 26 4.45 3.95 2.17
C THR A 26 5.25 2.94 1.37
N ALA A 27 5.56 3.22 0.10
CA ALA A 27 6.42 2.34 -0.70
C ALA A 27 7.80 2.10 -0.06
N LYS A 28 8.40 3.15 0.52
CA LYS A 28 9.67 3.03 1.24
C LYS A 28 9.53 2.23 2.54
N ALA A 29 8.42 2.38 3.27
CA ALA A 29 8.14 1.66 4.51
C ALA A 29 7.89 0.15 4.27
N PHE A 30 7.22 -0.20 3.18
CA PHE A 30 6.89 -1.57 2.80
C PHE A 30 7.97 -2.23 1.91
N GLY A 31 9.06 -1.53 1.60
CA GLY A 31 10.17 -2.08 0.80
C GLY A 31 9.79 -2.43 -0.64
N VAL A 32 8.74 -1.80 -1.18
CA VAL A 32 8.24 -2.05 -2.53
C VAL A 32 8.32 -0.81 -3.41
N SER A 33 8.11 -0.98 -4.71
CA SER A 33 8.09 0.17 -5.63
C SER A 33 6.84 1.03 -5.41
N LYS A 34 6.95 2.34 -5.67
CA LYS A 34 5.80 3.25 -5.69
C LYS A 34 4.70 2.76 -6.64
N SER A 35 5.06 2.21 -7.81
CA SER A 35 4.11 1.66 -8.78
C SER A 35 3.36 0.44 -8.24
N THR A 36 3.98 -0.39 -7.40
CA THR A 36 3.31 -1.53 -6.76
C THR A 36 2.22 -1.06 -5.82
N ILE A 37 2.54 -0.16 -4.88
CA ILE A 37 1.54 0.44 -3.98
C ILE A 37 0.44 1.13 -4.78
N HIS A 38 0.79 1.87 -5.84
CA HIS A 38 -0.18 2.57 -6.67
C HIS A 38 -1.14 1.59 -7.36
N ILE A 39 -0.66 0.47 -7.87
CA ILE A 39 -1.53 -0.57 -8.43
C ILE A 39 -2.46 -1.10 -7.32
N ASP A 40 -1.92 -1.41 -6.15
CA ASP A 40 -2.68 -2.01 -5.04
C ASP A 40 -3.78 -1.10 -4.47
N VAL A 41 -3.60 0.23 -4.49
CA VAL A 41 -4.58 1.19 -3.94
C VAL A 41 -5.49 1.83 -4.98
N THR A 42 -5.25 1.59 -6.28
CA THR A 42 -5.99 2.29 -7.36
C THR A 42 -6.62 1.36 -8.39
N LYS A 43 -6.18 0.10 -8.49
CA LYS A 43 -6.78 -0.92 -9.35
C LYS A 43 -7.42 -2.00 -8.51
#